data_AF-A0A1A3S4F6-F1
#
_entry.id   AF-A0A1A3S4F6-F1
#
_cell.length_a   1.000
_cell.length_b   1.000
_cell.length_c   1.000
_cell.angle_alpha   90.00
_cell.angle_beta   90.00
_cell.angle_gamma   90.00
#
_symmetry.space_group_name_H-M   'P 1'
#
loop_
_entity.id
_entity.type
_entity.pdbx_description
1 polymer ?
#
loop_
_entity_poly.entity_id
_entity_poly.type
_entity_poly.pdbx_seq_one_letter_code
_entity_poly.pdbx_strand_id
1 'polypeptide(L)'
;MTSTSDATRQRLRMLALLRRVRDRIDRDYTQPLDVEALARGVHMSAGHLSREFRRAYGESPYSYLMTRRIERAMALLRRGDLSVTEVCFAVGCSSLGTFSTRFTELVGVPPSTYRRRAAGALAGMAPCVAKQVTRPIRNREAPAVGPHLA
;
A
#
# COMPACT_ATOMS: atom_id res chain seq x y z
N MET A 1 6.99 25.70 -31.56
CA MET A 1 7.63 24.61 -30.76
C MET A 1 7.54 24.80 -29.23
N THR A 2 6.81 25.81 -28.72
CA THR A 2 6.70 26.12 -27.27
C THR A 2 5.58 25.34 -26.54
N SER A 3 4.50 24.95 -27.24
CA SER A 3 3.32 24.34 -26.60
C SER A 3 3.55 22.93 -26.02
N THR A 4 4.41 22.11 -26.65
CA THR A 4 4.72 20.75 -26.17
C THR A 4 5.56 20.74 -24.90
N SER A 5 6.46 21.72 -24.75
CA SER A 5 7.26 21.90 -23.54
C SER A 5 6.38 22.31 -22.35
N ASP A 6 5.39 23.17 -22.59
CA ASP A 6 4.50 23.64 -21.55
C ASP A 6 3.51 22.56 -21.07
N ALA A 7 2.93 21.80 -22.01
CA ALA A 7 2.09 20.64 -21.70
C ALA A 7 2.85 19.58 -20.88
N THR A 8 4.12 19.31 -21.24
CA THR A 8 4.98 18.39 -20.48
C THR A 8 5.23 18.88 -19.05
N ARG A 9 5.56 20.17 -18.88
CA ARG A 9 5.74 20.76 -17.55
C ARG A 9 4.46 20.68 -16.70
N GLN A 10 3.30 20.93 -17.31
CA GLN A 10 2.02 20.82 -16.62
C GLN A 10 1.72 19.39 -16.19
N ARG A 11 2.00 18.40 -17.04
CA ARG A 11 1.86 16.98 -16.70
C ARG A 11 2.77 16.56 -15.55
N LEU A 12 4.03 17.00 -15.56
CA LEU A 12 4.97 16.71 -14.48
C LEU A 12 4.53 17.32 -13.14
N ARG A 13 4.03 18.57 -13.17
CA ARG A 13 3.44 19.21 -11.98
C ARG A 13 2.24 18.42 -11.44
N MET A 14 1.35 17.97 -12.33
CA MET A 14 0.20 17.14 -11.95
C MET A 14 0.66 15.83 -11.28
N LEU A 15 1.62 15.11 -11.87
CA LEU A 15 2.16 13.89 -11.29
C LEU A 15 2.82 14.10 -9.92
N ALA A 16 3.51 15.24 -9.73
CA ALA A 16 4.08 15.60 -8.44
C ALA A 16 2.99 15.82 -7.36
N LEU A 17 1.87 16.46 -7.71
CA LEU A 17 0.73 16.63 -6.81
C LEU A 17 0.08 15.28 -6.45
N LEU A 18 -0.16 14.43 -7.46
CA LEU A 18 -0.74 13.10 -7.24
C LEU A 18 0.17 12.20 -6.38
N ARG A 19 1.50 12.32 -6.54
CA ARG A 19 2.47 11.65 -5.66
C ARG A 19 2.34 12.11 -4.21
N ARG A 20 2.20 13.42 -3.95
CA ARG A 20 1.96 13.92 -2.58
C ARG A 20 0.69 13.35 -1.97
N VAL A 21 -0.37 13.21 -2.76
CA VAL A 21 -1.63 12.58 -2.31
C VAL A 21 -1.39 11.12 -1.96
N ARG A 22 -0.72 10.36 -2.84
CA ARG A 22 -0.36 8.95 -2.58
C ARG A 22 0.48 8.81 -1.31
N ASP A 23 1.52 9.63 -1.16
CA ASP A 23 2.42 9.58 0.00
C ASP A 23 1.67 9.92 1.31
N ARG A 24 0.62 10.76 1.25
CA ARG A 24 -0.27 11.01 2.39
C ARG A 24 -1.17 9.81 2.70
N ILE A 25 -1.75 9.16 1.69
CA ILE A 25 -2.52 7.92 1.87
C ILE A 25 -1.64 6.84 2.50
N ASP A 26 -0.39 6.70 2.03
CA ASP A 26 0.57 5.72 2.55
C ASP A 26 0.97 5.99 4.00
N ARG A 27 1.12 7.25 4.39
CA ARG A 27 1.43 7.64 5.77
C ARG A 27 0.26 7.38 6.71
N ASP A 28 -0.94 7.73 6.26
CA ASP A 28 -2.14 7.77 7.10
C ASP A 28 -3.06 6.56 6.85
N TYR A 29 -2.53 5.46 6.32
CA TYR A 29 -3.35 4.34 5.80
C TYR A 29 -4.28 3.70 6.83
N THR A 30 -4.03 3.84 8.13
CA THR A 30 -4.92 3.33 9.18
C THR A 30 -6.13 4.24 9.42
N GLN A 31 -6.10 5.47 8.95
CA GLN A 31 -7.16 6.46 9.14
C GLN A 31 -8.26 6.33 8.08
N PRO A 32 -9.51 6.73 8.38
CA PRO A 32 -10.55 6.85 7.37
C PRO A 32 -10.11 7.77 6.22
N LEU A 33 -10.45 7.40 4.98
CA LEU A 33 -10.10 8.18 3.81
C LEU A 33 -11.00 9.42 3.69
N ASP A 34 -10.40 10.60 3.74
CA ASP A 34 -11.07 11.85 3.39
C ASP A 34 -10.53 12.38 2.05
N VAL A 35 -11.23 12.01 0.97
CA VAL A 35 -10.84 12.42 -0.40
C VAL A 35 -10.95 13.94 -0.57
N GLU A 36 -11.89 14.59 0.12
CA GLU A 36 -12.03 16.05 0.07
C GLU A 36 -10.84 16.74 0.73
N ALA A 37 -10.37 16.26 1.88
CA ALA A 37 -9.16 16.78 2.53
C ALA A 37 -7.89 16.52 1.71
N LEU A 38 -7.80 15.39 0.99
CA LEU A 38 -6.70 15.14 0.06
C LEU A 38 -6.73 16.14 -1.10
N ALA A 39 -7.91 16.37 -1.69
CA ALA A 39 -8.09 17.25 -2.83
C ALA A 39 -7.82 18.72 -2.48
N ARG A 40 -8.30 19.19 -1.31
CA ARG A 40 -7.96 20.52 -0.77
C ARG A 40 -6.45 20.72 -0.63
N GLY A 41 -5.72 19.69 -0.19
CA GLY A 41 -4.27 19.73 -0.03
C GLY A 41 -3.47 19.89 -1.34
N VAL A 42 -4.11 19.70 -2.50
CA VAL A 42 -3.51 19.89 -3.82
C VAL A 42 -4.32 20.82 -4.73
N HIS A 43 -5.23 21.62 -4.15
CA HIS A 43 -6.08 22.58 -4.85
C HIS A 43 -6.92 21.97 -5.99
N MET A 44 -7.49 20.79 -5.76
CA MET A 44 -8.40 20.12 -6.69
C MET A 44 -9.77 19.90 -6.04
N SER A 45 -10.80 19.68 -6.87
CA SER A 45 -12.03 19.04 -6.40
C SER A 45 -11.81 17.54 -6.21
N ALA A 46 -12.53 16.90 -5.29
CA ALA A 46 -12.43 15.46 -5.04
C ALA A 46 -12.69 14.60 -6.30
N GLY A 47 -13.65 15.01 -7.13
CA GLY A 47 -13.94 14.35 -8.40
C GLY A 47 -12.77 14.46 -9.40
N HIS A 48 -12.14 15.63 -9.51
CA HIS A 48 -10.97 15.80 -10.37
C HIS A 48 -9.78 14.99 -9.86
N LEU A 49 -9.49 15.07 -8.55
CA LEU A 49 -8.45 14.27 -7.92
C LEU A 49 -8.65 12.77 -8.19
N SER A 50 -9.87 12.25 -7.98
CA SER A 50 -10.15 10.83 -8.15
C SER A 50 -9.92 10.35 -9.59
N ARG A 51 -10.27 11.17 -10.59
CA ARG A 51 -10.04 10.87 -12.01
C ARG A 51 -8.55 10.88 -12.36
N GLU A 52 -7.83 11.92 -11.96
CA GLU A 52 -6.40 12.04 -12.27
C GLU A 52 -5.56 11.03 -11.51
N PHE A 53 -5.91 10.72 -10.25
CA PHE A 53 -5.28 9.65 -9.48
C PHE A 53 -5.45 8.29 -10.18
N ARG A 54 -6.67 7.97 -10.65
CA ARG A 54 -6.91 6.74 -11.42
C ARG A 54 -6.15 6.71 -12.73
N ARG A 55 -6.07 7.84 -13.44
CA ARG A 55 -5.27 7.94 -14.68
C ARG A 55 -3.78 7.71 -14.43
N ALA A 56 -3.26 8.18 -13.30
CA ALA A 56 -1.84 8.07 -12.96
C ALA A 56 -1.46 6.71 -12.34
N TYR A 57 -2.33 6.11 -11.53
CA TYR A 57 -2.03 4.91 -10.74
C TYR A 57 -2.88 3.68 -11.09
N GLY A 58 -3.80 3.78 -12.03
CA GLY A 58 -4.65 2.68 -12.49
C GLY A 58 -5.87 2.40 -11.62
N GLU A 59 -5.94 2.96 -10.41
CA GLU A 59 -7.03 2.69 -9.46
C GLU A 59 -7.52 3.94 -8.71
N SER A 60 -8.68 3.86 -8.07
CA SER A 60 -9.21 4.98 -7.28
C SER A 60 -8.43 5.17 -5.97
N PRO A 61 -8.45 6.37 -5.34
CA PRO A 61 -7.84 6.57 -4.03
C PRO A 61 -8.32 5.58 -2.95
N TYR A 62 -9.60 5.21 -2.96
CA TYR A 62 -10.15 4.23 -2.02
C TYR A 62 -9.63 2.81 -2.29
N SER A 63 -9.59 2.40 -3.56
CA SER A 63 -9.02 1.11 -3.98
C SER A 63 -7.55 1.02 -3.56
N TYR A 64 -6.78 2.07 -3.84
CA TYR A 64 -5.37 2.16 -3.46
C TYR A 64 -5.18 2.01 -1.95
N LEU A 65 -5.93 2.78 -1.15
CA LEU A 65 -5.88 2.66 0.31
C LEU A 65 -6.14 1.21 0.75
N MET A 66 -7.16 0.57 0.18
CA MET A 66 -7.48 -0.82 0.54
C MET A 66 -6.34 -1.77 0.18
N THR A 67 -5.74 -1.63 -1.01
CA THR A 67 -4.55 -2.38 -1.42
C THR A 67 -3.42 -2.24 -0.38
N ARG A 68 -3.10 -1.02 0.04
CA ARG A 68 -2.09 -0.75 1.07
C ARG A 68 -2.41 -1.41 2.42
N ARG A 69 -3.69 -1.38 2.83
CA ARG A 69 -4.14 -2.05 4.05
C ARG A 69 -4.00 -3.57 3.96
N ILE A 70 -4.35 -4.17 2.82
CA ILE A 70 -4.20 -5.61 2.60
C ILE A 70 -2.73 -6.02 2.59
N GLU A 71 -1.84 -5.27 1.93
CA GLU A 71 -0.40 -5.52 1.98
C GLU A 71 0.13 -5.53 3.42
N ARG A 72 -0.32 -4.56 4.24
CA ARG A 72 0.06 -4.52 5.66
C ARG A 72 -0.53 -5.69 6.44
N ALA A 73 -1.78 -6.06 6.16
CA ALA A 73 -2.44 -7.19 6.79
C ALA A 73 -1.72 -8.51 6.49
N MET A 74 -1.24 -8.72 5.27
CA MET A 74 -0.44 -9.90 4.92
C MET A 74 0.82 -10.01 5.77
N ALA A 75 1.51 -8.89 6.04
CA ALA A 75 2.68 -8.89 6.92
C ALA A 75 2.31 -9.27 8.36
N LEU A 76 1.21 -8.75 8.90
CA LEU A 76 0.75 -9.07 10.26
C LEU A 76 0.27 -10.52 10.39
N LEU A 77 -0.47 -11.04 9.40
CA LEU A 77 -0.94 -12.42 9.39
C LEU A 77 0.21 -13.42 9.27
N ARG A 78 1.27 -13.10 8.51
CA ARG A 78 2.48 -13.94 8.43
C ARG A 78 3.25 -14.01 9.75
N ARG A 79 3.27 -12.90 10.49
CA ARG A 79 3.90 -12.85 11.82
C ARG A 79 3.16 -13.73 12.83
N GLY A 80 1.85 -13.88 12.71
CA GLY A 80 1.05 -14.86 13.47
C GLY A 80 0.54 -14.39 14.84
N ASP A 81 1.05 -13.26 15.35
CA ASP A 81 0.77 -12.74 16.71
C ASP A 81 -0.65 -12.18 16.91
N LEU A 82 -1.39 -11.92 15.82
CA LEU A 82 -2.74 -11.37 15.85
C LEU A 82 -3.73 -12.31 15.14
N SER A 83 -4.97 -12.34 15.64
CA SER A 83 -6.11 -12.94 14.96
C SER A 83 -6.49 -12.15 13.70
N VAL A 84 -7.29 -12.76 12.81
CA VAL A 84 -7.75 -12.09 11.58
C VAL A 84 -8.55 -10.83 11.91
N THR A 85 -9.40 -10.88 12.93
CA THR A 85 -10.22 -9.75 13.39
C THR A 85 -9.35 -8.61 13.93
N GLU A 86 -8.36 -8.91 14.76
CA GLU A 86 -7.42 -7.91 15.26
C GLU A 86 -6.61 -7.28 14.12
N VAL A 87 -6.16 -8.07 13.15
CA VAL A 87 -5.46 -7.55 11.96
C VAL A 87 -6.35 -6.60 11.17
N CYS A 88 -7.62 -6.96 10.94
CA CYS A 88 -8.58 -6.11 10.22
C CYS A 88 -8.65 -4.70 10.83
N PHE A 89 -8.83 -4.60 12.15
CA PHE A 89 -8.90 -3.31 12.83
C PHE A 89 -7.54 -2.62 12.93
N ALA A 90 -6.44 -3.37 13.13
CA ALA A 90 -5.09 -2.83 13.19
C ALA A 90 -4.63 -2.16 11.88
N VAL A 91 -5.15 -2.58 10.73
CA VAL A 91 -4.91 -1.92 9.44
C VAL A 91 -5.92 -0.81 9.12
N GLY A 92 -6.85 -0.50 10.03
CA GLY A 92 -7.82 0.58 9.88
C GLY A 92 -9.10 0.22 9.13
N CYS A 93 -9.36 -1.06 8.85
CA CYS A 93 -10.64 -1.48 8.28
C CYS A 93 -11.74 -1.48 9.35
N SER A 94 -12.92 -0.97 9.01
CA SER A 94 -14.08 -0.86 9.91
C SER A 94 -15.01 -2.08 9.87
N SER A 95 -14.84 -2.97 8.88
CA SER A 95 -15.69 -4.15 8.69
C SER A 95 -14.86 -5.36 8.31
N LEU A 96 -15.04 -6.44 9.07
CA LEU A 96 -14.40 -7.74 8.81
C LEU A 96 -14.86 -8.35 7.48
N GLY A 97 -16.13 -8.14 7.10
CA GLY A 97 -16.68 -8.64 5.84
C GLY A 97 -16.01 -7.97 4.65
N THR A 98 -15.99 -6.63 4.61
CA THR A 98 -15.32 -5.87 3.55
C THR A 98 -13.83 -6.19 3.46
N PHE A 99 -13.16 -6.29 4.60
CA PHE A 99 -11.77 -6.69 4.67
C PHE A 99 -11.56 -8.09 4.07
N SER A 100 -12.36 -9.08 4.47
CA SER A 100 -12.18 -10.47 4.02
C SER A 100 -12.41 -10.63 2.52
N THR A 101 -13.43 -9.96 1.97
CA THR A 101 -13.69 -9.94 0.52
C THR A 101 -12.51 -9.32 -0.23
N ARG A 102 -12.10 -8.10 0.16
CA ARG A 102 -10.97 -7.40 -0.49
C ARG A 102 -9.65 -8.13 -0.36
N PHE A 103 -9.39 -8.73 0.80
CA PHE A 103 -8.22 -9.58 1.00
C PHE A 103 -8.23 -10.75 0.02
N THR A 104 -9.36 -11.44 -0.11
CA THR A 104 -9.46 -12.62 -0.99
C THR A 104 -9.34 -12.24 -2.46
N GLU A 105 -9.95 -11.13 -2.88
CA GLU A 105 -9.82 -10.59 -4.24
C GLU A 105 -8.36 -10.28 -4.61
N LEU A 106 -7.60 -9.65 -3.70
CA LEU A 106 -6.24 -9.22 -3.96
C LEU A 106 -5.18 -10.32 -3.75
N VAL A 107 -5.40 -11.24 -2.81
CA VAL A 107 -4.43 -12.26 -2.39
C VAL A 107 -4.74 -13.64 -2.99
N GLY A 108 -5.97 -13.85 -3.45
CA GLY A 108 -6.46 -15.11 -4.04
C GLY A 108 -6.88 -16.17 -3.02
N VAL A 109 -6.69 -15.94 -1.71
CA VAL A 109 -7.13 -16.84 -0.63
C VAL A 109 -7.67 -16.06 0.57
N PRO A 110 -8.58 -16.64 1.37
CA PRO A 110 -9.10 -15.99 2.57
C PRO A 110 -8.00 -15.71 3.62
N PRO A 111 -8.14 -14.65 4.43
CA PRO A 111 -7.13 -14.25 5.42
C PRO A 111 -6.84 -15.33 6.49
N SER A 112 -7.86 -16.11 6.88
CA SER A 112 -7.70 -17.23 7.81
C SER A 112 -6.83 -18.35 7.23
N THR A 113 -7.05 -18.70 5.96
CA THR A 113 -6.24 -19.68 5.22
C THR A 113 -4.82 -19.15 5.01
N TYR A 114 -4.67 -17.87 4.67
CA TYR A 114 -3.36 -17.23 4.52
C TYR A 114 -2.54 -17.29 5.82
N ARG A 115 -3.14 -16.94 6.96
CA ARG A 115 -2.51 -17.04 8.30
C ARG A 115 -2.11 -18.47 8.63
N ARG A 116 -2.98 -19.45 8.41
CA ARG A 116 -2.70 -20.87 8.69
C ARG A 116 -1.52 -21.38 7.86
N ARG A 117 -1.44 -21.03 6.57
CA ARG A 117 -0.32 -21.41 5.70
C ARG A 117 1.00 -20.80 6.18
N ALA A 118 0.99 -19.54 6.62
CA ALA A 118 2.17 -18.89 7.16
C ALA A 118 2.65 -19.54 8.48
N ALA A 119 1.72 -19.89 9.37
CA ALA A 119 2.04 -20.61 10.60
C ALA A 119 2.63 -22.01 10.31
N GLY A 120 2.09 -22.72 9.30
CA GLY A 120 2.63 -24.00 8.86
C GLY A 120 4.07 -23.92 8.34
N ALA A 121 4.44 -22.84 7.65
CA ALA A 121 5.81 -22.62 7.18
C ALA A 121 6.83 -22.36 8.32
N LEU A 122 6.35 -21.91 9.48
CA LEU A 122 7.14 -21.67 10.70
C LEU A 122 6.99 -22.81 11.73
N ALA A 123 6.15 -23.80 11.45
CA ALA A 123 5.90 -24.91 12.36
C ALA A 123 7.19 -25.72 12.55
N GLY A 124 7.61 -25.85 13.81
CA GLY A 124 8.87 -26.51 14.18
C GLY A 124 10.07 -25.58 14.37
N MET A 125 9.96 -24.28 14.03
CA MET A 125 10.99 -23.30 14.35
C MET A 125 10.81 -22.76 15.78
N ALA A 126 11.92 -22.62 16.52
CA ALA A 126 11.89 -21.90 17.78
C ALA A 126 11.47 -20.43 17.56
N PRO A 127 10.75 -19.78 18.50
CA PRO A 127 10.24 -18.41 18.32
C PRO A 127 11.33 -17.37 18.00
N CYS A 128 12.54 -17.55 18.51
CA CYS A 128 13.69 -16.70 18.19
C CYS A 128 14.14 -16.84 16.72
N VAL A 129 14.14 -18.08 16.19
CA VAL A 129 14.50 -18.39 14.80
C VAL A 129 13.44 -17.87 13.85
N ALA A 130 12.15 -18.09 14.15
CA ALA A 130 11.05 -17.53 13.38
C ALA A 130 11.15 -16.00 13.26
N LYS A 131 11.46 -15.30 14.37
CA LYS A 131 11.68 -13.84 14.38
C LYS A 131 12.91 -13.40 13.57
N GLN A 132 13.99 -14.18 13.55
CA GLN A 132 15.19 -13.88 12.76
C GLN A 132 14.95 -14.09 11.25
N VAL A 133 14.34 -15.21 10.86
CA VAL A 133 14.12 -15.59 9.46
C VAL A 133 13.05 -14.73 8.79
N THR A 134 12.03 -14.31 9.54
CA THR A 134 10.97 -13.41 9.04
C THR A 134 11.30 -11.94 9.21
N ARG A 135 12.45 -11.59 9.80
CA ARG A 135 12.86 -10.20 9.98
C ARG A 135 12.99 -9.56 8.60
N PRO A 136 12.27 -8.47 8.31
CA PRO A 136 12.43 -7.76 7.06
C PRO A 136 13.89 -7.32 6.91
N ILE A 137 14.56 -7.81 5.87
CA ILE A 137 15.87 -7.31 5.49
C ILE A 137 15.63 -5.84 5.13
N ARG A 138 16.18 -4.91 5.93
CA ARG A 138 16.32 -3.52 5.49
C ARG A 138 17.10 -3.61 4.19
N ASN A 139 16.48 -3.31 3.05
CA ASN A 139 17.19 -3.14 1.79
C ASN A 139 18.42 -2.28 2.09
N ARG A 140 19.61 -2.91 2.13
CA ARG A 140 20.83 -2.17 1.83
C ARG A 140 20.55 -1.62 0.44
N GLU A 141 20.64 -0.30 0.33
CA GLU A 141 20.53 0.42 -0.93
C GLU A 141 21.26 -0.38 -2.02
N ALA A 142 20.61 -0.51 -3.18
CA ALA A 142 21.22 -1.15 -4.34
C ALA A 142 22.65 -0.60 -4.49
N PRO A 143 23.69 -1.45 -4.55
CA PRO A 143 25.04 -0.94 -4.75
C PRO A 143 25.01 -0.07 -6.00
N ALA A 144 25.44 1.18 -5.87
CA ALA A 144 25.55 2.10 -6.98
C ALA A 144 26.39 1.40 -8.06
N VAL A 145 25.77 1.14 -9.21
CA VAL A 145 26.48 0.67 -10.40
C VAL A 145 27.49 1.76 -10.74
N GLY A 146 28.76 1.52 -10.41
CA GLY A 146 29.86 2.39 -10.84
C GLY A 146 30.03 2.29 -12.36
N PRO A 147 30.48 3.37 -13.03
CA PRO A 147 30.65 3.36 -14.47
C PRO A 147 31.78 2.41 -14.86
N HIS A 148 31.47 1.43 -15.70
CA HIS A 148 32.50 0.73 -16.48
C HIS A 148 33.00 1.72 -17.54
N LEU A 149 34.17 2.31 -17.29
CA LEU A 149 34.99 2.92 -18.32
C LEU A 149 35.77 1.79 -19.02
N ALA A 150 35.60 1.71 -20.32
CA ALA A 150 36.53 1.11 -21.27
C ALA A 150 36.77 2.14 -22.38
#